data_AF-A0A0C2ZH52-F1
#
_entry.id   AF-A0A0C2ZH52-F1
#
_cell.length_a   1.000
_cell.length_b   1.000
_cell.length_c   1.000
_cell.angle_alpha   90.00
_cell.angle_beta   90.00
_cell.angle_gamma   90.00
#
_symmetry.space_group_name_H-M   'P 1'
#
loop_
_entity.id
_entity.type
_entity.pdbx_description
1 polymer ?
#
loop_
_entity_poly.entity_id
_entity_poly.type
_entity_poly.pdbx_seq_one_letter_code
_entity_poly.pdbx_strand_id
1 'polypeptide(L)'
;MSATNEYHRGSNDPFLSHLIALLSNYELCPMSTPPPRYNGPGDWQTDTIIRSLAAVARRMYTAEETLASIKASECWQSNGPET
;
A
#
# COMPACT_ATOMS: atom_id res chain seq x y z
N MET A 1 9.57 -20.21 31.43
CA MET A 1 9.97 -19.79 30.07
C MET A 1 9.41 -20.80 29.09
N SER A 2 8.32 -20.47 28.39
CA SER A 2 7.84 -21.26 27.23
C SER A 2 7.09 -20.33 26.28
N ALA A 3 7.83 -19.51 25.54
CA ALA A 3 7.33 -18.77 24.39
C ALA A 3 7.99 -19.41 23.16
N THR A 4 7.23 -20.13 22.34
CA THR A 4 7.65 -20.51 20.96
C THR A 4 6.61 -21.30 20.17
N ASN A 5 5.48 -21.74 20.73
CA ASN A 5 4.58 -22.67 20.01
C ASN A 5 3.20 -22.10 19.60
N GLU A 6 3.09 -20.79 19.32
CA GLU A 6 1.84 -20.19 18.79
C GLU A 6 1.99 -19.59 17.38
N TYR A 7 3.15 -19.73 16.75
CA TYR A 7 3.36 -19.25 15.38
C TYR A 7 2.79 -20.19 14.30
N HIS A 8 2.20 -21.33 14.69
CA HIS A 8 1.59 -22.32 13.80
C HIS A 8 0.10 -22.58 14.13
N ARG A 9 -0.63 -21.56 14.61
CA ARG A 9 -2.07 -21.44 14.33
C ARG A 9 -2.24 -20.57 13.09
N GLY A 10 -1.62 -21.01 12.00
CA GLY A 10 -1.75 -20.38 10.71
C GLY A 10 -3.22 -20.38 10.27
N SER A 11 -3.65 -19.23 9.74
CA SER A 11 -4.64 -19.17 8.67
C SER A 11 -6.11 -19.25 9.06
N ASN A 12 -6.59 -18.44 10.01
CA ASN A 12 -7.99 -18.01 9.95
C ASN A 12 -8.29 -16.67 10.65
N ASP A 13 -7.30 -15.76 10.69
CA ASP A 13 -7.62 -14.37 11.03
C ASP A 13 -8.01 -13.64 9.73
N PRO A 14 -9.31 -13.37 9.51
CA PRO A 14 -9.79 -12.82 8.24
C PRO A 14 -9.21 -11.43 7.98
N PHE A 15 -8.90 -10.67 9.03
CA PHE A 15 -8.32 -9.34 8.92
C PHE A 15 -6.83 -9.41 8.54
N LEU A 16 -6.07 -10.32 9.14
CA LEU A 16 -4.66 -10.52 8.82
C LEU A 16 -4.48 -11.01 7.39
N SER A 17 -5.30 -11.97 6.95
CA SER A 17 -5.30 -12.42 5.55
C SER A 17 -5.62 -11.27 4.59
N HIS A 18 -6.59 -10.43 4.95
CA HIS A 18 -6.91 -9.22 4.19
C HIS A 18 -5.74 -8.22 4.16
N LEU A 19 -5.10 -7.99 5.32
CA LEU A 19 -3.98 -7.06 5.45
C LEU A 19 -2.79 -7.49 4.59
N ILE A 20 -2.47 -8.79 4.57
CA ILE A 20 -1.42 -9.35 3.72
C ILE A 20 -1.76 -9.10 2.24
N ALA A 21 -2.98 -9.44 1.81
CA ALA A 21 -3.40 -9.22 0.42
C ALA A 21 -3.34 -7.74 0.02
N LEU A 22 -3.74 -6.84 0.93
CA LEU A 22 -3.71 -5.40 0.71
C LEU A 22 -2.28 -4.87 0.59
N LEU A 23 -1.35 -5.29 1.45
CA LEU A 23 0.06 -4.90 1.39
C LEU A 23 0.74 -5.45 0.13
N SER A 24 0.50 -6.71 -0.23
CA SER A 24 1.00 -7.29 -1.48
C SER A 24 0.49 -6.54 -2.71
N ASN A 25 -0.74 -6.02 -2.68
CA ASN A 25 -1.26 -5.18 -3.77
C ASN A 25 -0.49 -3.85 -3.90
N TYR A 26 -0.10 -3.23 -2.78
CA TYR A 26 0.72 -2.02 -2.81
C TYR A 26 2.15 -2.30 -3.31
N GLU A 27 2.68 -3.49 -3.07
CA GLU A 27 4.00 -3.91 -3.56
C GLU A 27 4.03 -4.13 -5.08
N LEU A 28 2.95 -4.69 -5.65
CA LEU A 28 2.87 -5.08 -7.07
C LEU A 28 2.64 -3.94 -8.06
N CYS A 29 2.78 -2.68 -7.64
CA CYS A 29 2.50 -1.44 -8.39
C CYS A 29 1.02 -1.01 -8.37
N PRO A 30 0.73 0.26 -8.03
CA PRO A 30 -0.62 0.71 -7.71
C PRO A 30 -1.61 0.87 -8.87
N MET A 31 -1.18 0.67 -10.11
CA MET A 31 -1.96 1.05 -11.29
C MET A 31 -2.90 -0.04 -11.84
N SER A 32 -2.76 -1.30 -11.41
CA SER A 32 -3.43 -2.40 -12.13
C SER A 32 -4.68 -2.97 -11.45
N THR A 33 -4.82 -2.82 -10.14
CA THR A 33 -5.91 -3.49 -9.40
C THR A 33 -6.43 -2.61 -8.27
N PRO A 34 -7.76 -2.40 -8.14
CA PRO A 34 -8.32 -1.71 -7.00
C PRO A 34 -7.96 -2.46 -5.71
N PRO A 35 -7.64 -1.74 -4.61
CA PRO A 35 -7.27 -2.38 -3.37
C PRO A 35 -8.42 -3.29 -2.89
N PRO A 36 -8.11 -4.50 -2.38
CA PRO A 36 -9.13 -5.38 -1.84
C PRO A 36 -9.91 -4.64 -0.73
N ARG A 37 -11.22 -4.90 -0.64
CA ARG A 37 -12.07 -4.37 0.42
C ARG A 37 -12.28 -5.41 1.51
N TYR A 38 -12.09 -5.02 2.77
CA TYR A 38 -12.42 -5.88 3.91
C TYR A 38 -13.93 -5.89 4.13
N ASN A 39 -14.54 -7.07 4.10
CA ASN A 39 -15.96 -7.29 4.41
C ASN A 39 -16.15 -8.25 5.61
N GLY A 40 -15.08 -8.55 6.34
CA GLY A 40 -15.13 -9.42 7.52
C GLY A 40 -15.53 -8.67 8.79
N PRO A 41 -15.56 -9.36 9.94
CA PRO A 41 -15.81 -8.74 11.24
C PRO A 41 -14.79 -7.63 11.51
N GLY A 42 -15.28 -6.42 11.82
CA GLY A 42 -14.45 -5.26 12.12
C GLY A 42 -14.67 -4.77 13.55
N ASP A 43 -13.58 -4.33 14.18
CA ASP A 43 -13.58 -3.57 15.43
C ASP A 43 -12.79 -2.27 15.28
N TRP A 44 -12.72 -1.48 16.36
CA TRP A 44 -12.02 -0.20 16.38
C TRP A 44 -10.53 -0.31 16.01
N GLN A 45 -9.89 -1.45 16.28
CA GLN A 45 -8.49 -1.69 15.95
C GLN A 45 -8.36 -1.88 14.44
N THR A 46 -9.15 -2.79 13.85
CA THR A 46 -9.14 -3.04 12.41
C THR A 46 -9.49 -1.79 11.60
N ASP A 47 -10.48 -1.01 12.06
CA ASP A 47 -10.85 0.27 11.43
C ASP A 47 -9.72 1.29 11.50
N THR A 48 -9.02 1.36 12.64
CA THR A 48 -7.90 2.28 12.82
C THR A 48 -6.74 1.90 11.91
N ILE A 49 -6.46 0.60 11.76
CA ILE A 49 -5.42 0.10 10.87
C ILE A 49 -5.79 0.43 9.41
N ILE A 50 -7.01 0.11 8.96
CA ILE A 50 -7.47 0.40 7.59
C ILE A 50 -7.39 1.91 7.30
N ARG A 51 -7.88 2.77 8.21
CA ARG A 51 -7.81 4.23 8.05
C ARG A 51 -6.38 4.74 7.94
N SER A 52 -5.49 4.23 8.79
CA SER A 52 -4.08 4.63 8.82
C SER A 52 -3.38 4.22 7.53
N LEU A 53 -3.63 3.01 7.04
CA LEU A 53 -3.06 2.51 5.80
C LEU A 53 -3.56 3.31 4.59
N ALA A 54 -4.85 3.65 4.54
CA ALA A 54 -5.40 4.52 3.49
C ALA A 54 -4.76 5.92 3.50
N ALA A 55 -4.38 6.45 4.66
CA ALA A 55 -3.64 7.72 4.75
C ALA A 55 -2.20 7.58 4.22
N VAL A 56 -1.52 6.48 4.52
CA VAL A 56 -0.18 6.17 3.99
C VAL A 56 -0.22 6.02 2.47
N ALA A 57 -1.16 5.23 1.95
CA ALA A 57 -1.33 5.02 0.52
C ALA A 57 -1.57 6.32 -0.25
N ARG A 58 -2.42 7.21 0.26
CA ARG A 58 -2.64 8.53 -0.36
C ARG A 58 -1.36 9.36 -0.43
N ARG A 59 -0.56 9.37 0.65
CA ARG A 59 0.73 10.09 0.66
C ARG A 59 1.72 9.50 -0.34
N MET A 60 1.75 8.16 -0.46
CA MET A 60 2.57 7.46 -1.46
C MET A 60 2.17 7.87 -2.88
N TYR A 61 0.88 7.83 -3.22
CA TYR A 61 0.39 8.25 -4.54
C TYR A 61 0.70 9.71 -4.85
N THR A 62 0.49 10.63 -3.89
CA THR A 62 0.86 12.04 -4.08
C THR A 62 2.36 12.20 -4.30
N ALA A 63 3.19 11.45 -3.57
CA ALA A 63 4.65 11.49 -3.75
C ALA A 63 5.07 10.95 -5.13
N GLU A 64 4.47 9.84 -5.57
CA GLU A 64 4.72 9.25 -6.89
C GLU A 64 4.29 10.16 -8.04
N GLU A 65 3.11 10.79 -7.94
CA GLU A 65 2.62 11.77 -8.93
C GLU A 65 3.53 13.01 -8.99
N THR A 66 3.98 13.50 -7.83
CA THR A 66 4.92 14.62 -7.75
C THR A 66 6.25 14.26 -8.39
N LEU A 67 6.78 13.07 -8.10
CA LEU A 67 8.02 12.56 -8.68
C LEU A 67 7.91 12.40 -10.21
N ALA A 68 6.79 11.87 -10.70
CA ALA A 68 6.53 11.74 -12.13
C ALA A 68 6.50 13.11 -12.83
N SER A 69 5.87 14.10 -12.19
CA SER A 69 5.81 15.48 -12.70
C SER A 69 7.19 16.13 -12.77
N ILE A 70 8.02 15.94 -11.75
CA ILE A 70 9.42 16.42 -11.72
C ILE A 70 10.21 15.78 -12.88
N LYS A 71 10.18 14.46 -13.01
CA LYS A 71 10.89 13.74 -14.08
C LYS A 71 10.44 14.19 -15.48
N ALA A 72 9.14 14.38 -15.67
CA ALA A 72 8.61 14.88 -16.93
C ALA A 72 9.17 16.27 -17.26
N SER A 73 9.25 17.18 -16.27
CA SER A 73 9.83 18.51 -16.44
C SER A 73 11.34 18.51 -16.74
N GLU A 74 12.10 17.55 -16.21
CA GLU A 74 13.53 17.37 -16.51
C GLU A 74 13.76 16.89 -17.95
N CYS A 75 12.94 15.94 -18.44
CA CYS A 75 13.02 15.46 -19.83
C CYS A 75 12.81 16.58 -20.86
N TRP A 76 11.93 17.55 -20.57
CA TRP A 76 11.75 18.72 -21.45
C TRP A 76 12.96 19.64 -21.48
N GLN A 77 13.71 19.77 -20.38
CA GLN A 77 14.91 20.60 -20.32
C GLN A 77 16.11 19.96 -21.02
N SER A 78 16.22 18.62 -21.01
CA SER A 78 17.33 17.90 -21.66
C SER A 78 17.21 17.81 -23.19
N ASN A 79 16.03 18.05 -23.77
CA ASN A 79 15.78 18.00 -25.22
C ASN A 79 15.63 19.40 -25.85
N GLY A 80 16.18 20.44 -25.22
CA GLY A 80 16.20 21.79 -25.80
C GLY A 80 16.98 21.82 -27.12
N PRO A 81 16.60 22.69 -28.09
CA PRO A 81 17.25 22.72 -29.40
C PRO A 81 18.71 23.14 -29.23
N GLU A 82 19.63 22.34 -29.78
CA GLU A 82 21.02 22.72 -29.95
C GLU A 82 21.06 23.99 -30.80
N THR A 83 21.41 25.13 -30.19
CA THR A 83 21.65 26.41 -30.89
C THR A 83 23.10 26.55 -31.28
#